data_AF-A0A955TQY2-F1
#
_entry.id   AF-A0A955TQY2-F1
#
_cell.length_a   1.000
_cell.length_b   1.000
_cell.length_c   1.000
_cell.angle_alpha   90.00
_cell.angle_beta   90.00
_cell.angle_gamma   90.00
#
_symmetry.space_group_name_H-M   'P 1'
#
loop_
_entity.id
_entity.type
_entity.pdbx_description
1 polymer ?
#
loop_
_entity_poly.entity_id
_entity_poly.type
_entity_poly.pdbx_seq_one_letter_code
_entity_poly.pdbx_strand_id
1 'polypeptide(L)'
;MLTFLKRFIESGSLFVWLCGGALGVSLLMIGGLVLLILVNGMGYFWPKDLVQYTLKDGTMVLGEYVMSEMIPGSESSTHPQGRWRIQLKVGNRDVYGLDFRWVDKADIVQESYPVDIGAFERREWGNFYGHVKAVFEGNDLLGSGGQDRLALLGSVLETTTALQTQIDHLERDEIGVLNY
;
A
#
# COMPACT_ATOMS: atom_id res chain seq x y z
N MET A 1 -23.21 -56.66 -14.46
CA MET A 1 -22.90 -55.22 -14.56
C MET A 1 -24.17 -54.35 -14.59
N LEU A 2 -25.13 -54.60 -15.49
CA LEU A 2 -26.37 -53.79 -15.56
C LEU A 2 -27.26 -53.84 -14.29
N THR A 3 -27.33 -54.96 -13.58
CA THR A 3 -28.17 -55.11 -12.38
C THR A 3 -27.66 -54.30 -11.17
N PHE A 4 -26.34 -54.11 -11.08
CA PHE A 4 -25.70 -53.31 -10.03
C PHE A 4 -25.98 -51.83 -10.25
N LEU A 5 -25.86 -51.36 -11.50
CA LEU A 5 -26.14 -49.98 -11.86
C LEU A 5 -27.61 -49.62 -11.62
N LYS A 6 -28.53 -50.54 -11.95
CA LYS A 6 -29.97 -50.37 -11.72
C LYS A 6 -30.30 -50.25 -10.22
N ARG A 7 -29.74 -51.13 -9.37
CA ARG A 7 -29.85 -51.04 -7.91
C ARG A 7 -29.24 -49.76 -7.34
N PHE A 8 -28.11 -49.31 -7.89
CA PHE A 8 -27.41 -48.10 -7.44
C PHE A 8 -28.16 -46.79 -7.75
N ILE A 9 -28.93 -46.79 -8.83
CA ILE A 9 -29.82 -45.68 -9.20
C ILE A 9 -31.10 -45.74 -8.37
N GLU A 10 -31.71 -46.93 -8.21
CA GLU A 10 -32.92 -47.13 -7.40
C GLU A 10 -32.68 -46.86 -5.89
N SER A 11 -31.47 -47.06 -5.38
CA SER A 11 -31.11 -46.76 -3.99
C SER A 11 -30.87 -45.27 -3.69
N GLY A 12 -30.97 -44.37 -4.69
CA GLY A 12 -30.74 -42.93 -4.53
C GLY A 12 -29.28 -42.53 -4.26
N SER A 13 -28.39 -43.49 -4.09
CA SER A 13 -26.97 -43.26 -3.80
C SER A 13 -26.26 -42.49 -4.92
N LEU A 14 -26.65 -42.66 -6.18
CA LEU A 14 -26.09 -41.87 -7.28
C LEU A 14 -26.28 -40.36 -7.05
N PHE A 15 -27.46 -39.94 -6.62
CA PHE A 15 -27.75 -38.52 -6.35
C PHE A 15 -26.98 -37.99 -5.15
N VAL A 16 -26.78 -38.80 -4.11
CA VAL A 16 -25.96 -38.44 -2.94
C VAL A 16 -24.50 -38.18 -3.34
N TRP A 17 -23.91 -39.06 -4.16
CA TRP A 17 -22.56 -38.89 -4.69
C TRP A 17 -22.44 -37.68 -5.62
N LEU A 18 -23.47 -37.42 -6.44
CA LEU A 18 -23.50 -36.26 -7.33
C LEU A 18 -23.57 -34.95 -6.54
N CYS A 19 -24.42 -34.87 -5.50
CA CYS A 19 -24.49 -33.72 -4.61
C CYS A 19 -23.19 -33.52 -3.82
N GLY A 20 -22.60 -34.60 -3.29
CA GLY A 20 -21.31 -34.55 -2.60
C GLY A 20 -20.16 -34.11 -3.52
N GLY A 21 -20.13 -34.63 -4.74
CA GLY A 21 -19.17 -34.24 -5.77
C GLY A 21 -19.35 -32.78 -6.21
N ALA A 22 -20.59 -32.35 -6.45
CA ALA A 22 -20.91 -30.96 -6.79
C ALA A 22 -20.54 -29.99 -5.66
N LEU A 23 -20.81 -30.37 -4.40
CA LEU A 23 -20.39 -29.61 -3.23
C LEU A 23 -18.86 -29.54 -3.12
N GLY A 24 -18.16 -30.65 -3.32
CA GLY A 24 -16.70 -30.71 -3.33
C GLY A 24 -16.07 -29.82 -4.40
N VAL A 25 -16.60 -29.86 -5.63
CA VAL A 25 -16.17 -28.97 -6.73
C VAL A 25 -16.46 -27.50 -6.38
N SER A 26 -17.62 -27.22 -5.80
CA SER A 26 -17.98 -25.85 -5.40
C SER A 26 -17.02 -25.30 -4.33
N LEU A 27 -16.69 -26.10 -3.32
CA LEU A 27 -15.71 -25.72 -2.29
C LEU A 27 -14.32 -25.51 -2.88
N LEU A 28 -13.90 -26.36 -3.82
CA LEU A 28 -12.63 -26.20 -4.53
C LEU A 28 -12.61 -24.90 -5.33
N MET A 29 -13.68 -24.59 -6.07
CA MET A 29 -13.79 -23.34 -6.83
C MET A 29 -13.75 -22.11 -5.92
N ILE A 30 -14.48 -22.12 -4.80
CA ILE A 30 -14.47 -21.01 -3.82
C ILE A 30 -13.06 -20.86 -3.22
N GLY A 31 -12.44 -21.97 -2.80
CA GLY A 31 -11.08 -21.94 -2.27
C GLY A 31 -10.06 -21.42 -3.29
N GLY A 32 -10.18 -21.85 -4.54
CA GLY A 32 -9.35 -21.36 -5.65
C GLY A 32 -9.54 -19.87 -5.92
N LEU A 33 -10.78 -19.37 -5.87
CA LEU A 33 -11.07 -17.95 -6.02
C LEU A 33 -10.49 -17.12 -4.88
N VAL A 34 -10.67 -17.56 -3.62
CA VAL A 34 -10.08 -16.88 -2.45
C VAL A 34 -8.56 -16.85 -2.57
N LEU A 35 -7.92 -17.96 -2.93
CA LEU A 35 -6.48 -18.01 -3.13
C LEU A 35 -6.01 -17.06 -4.23
N LEU A 36 -6.73 -17.02 -5.36
CA LEU A 36 -6.42 -16.11 -6.46
C LEU A 36 -6.50 -14.65 -6.02
N ILE A 37 -7.53 -14.28 -5.24
CA ILE A 37 -7.67 -12.93 -4.70
C ILE A 37 -6.53 -12.61 -3.74
N LEU A 38 -6.17 -13.53 -2.84
CA LEU A 38 -5.07 -13.32 -1.88
C LEU A 38 -3.74 -13.11 -2.59
N VAL A 39 -3.39 -13.97 -3.55
CA VAL A 39 -2.12 -13.87 -4.29
C VAL A 39 -2.03 -12.57 -5.09
N ASN A 40 -3.12 -12.16 -5.74
CA ASN A 40 -3.13 -10.92 -6.52
C ASN A 40 -3.23 -9.65 -5.65
N GLY A 41 -3.88 -9.73 -4.49
CA GLY A 41 -4.11 -8.59 -3.60
C GLY A 41 -2.96 -8.30 -2.63
N MET A 42 -2.20 -9.32 -2.21
CA MET A 42 -1.19 -9.19 -1.15
C MET A 42 -0.10 -8.17 -1.49
N GLY A 43 0.29 -8.05 -2.76
CA GLY A 43 1.28 -7.07 -3.20
C GLY A 43 0.81 -5.61 -3.07
N TYR A 44 -0.51 -5.35 -3.05
CA TYR A 44 -1.04 -3.99 -2.90
C TYR A 44 -0.92 -3.45 -1.47
N PHE A 45 -0.94 -4.35 -0.49
CA PHE A 45 -0.80 -4.00 0.93
C PHE A 45 0.66 -3.92 1.38
N TRP A 46 1.62 -4.30 0.54
CA TRP A 46 3.02 -4.27 0.90
C TRP A 46 3.62 -2.88 0.65
N PRO A 47 4.35 -2.30 1.62
CA PRO A 47 5.05 -1.04 1.41
C PRO A 47 6.02 -1.15 0.23
N LYS A 48 5.95 -0.18 -0.69
CA LYS A 48 6.91 -0.08 -1.80
C LYS A 48 8.14 0.68 -1.36
N ASP A 49 9.28 0.34 -1.95
CA ASP A 49 10.52 1.07 -1.75
C ASP A 49 10.39 2.53 -2.22
N LEU A 50 10.96 3.45 -1.44
CA LEU A 50 11.02 4.86 -1.78
C LEU A 50 12.28 5.13 -2.62
N VAL A 51 12.06 5.69 -3.81
CA VAL A 51 13.11 6.12 -4.71
C VAL A 51 13.30 7.63 -4.62
N GLN A 52 14.55 8.05 -4.55
CA GLN A 52 14.95 9.44 -4.64
C GLN A 52 15.65 9.69 -5.98
N TYR A 53 15.02 10.52 -6.81
CA TYR A 53 15.58 11.01 -8.06
C TYR A 53 16.18 12.39 -7.88
N THR A 54 17.43 12.56 -8.31
CA THR A 54 18.04 13.89 -8.46
C THR A 54 17.92 14.31 -9.92
N LEU A 55 17.40 15.51 -10.15
CA LEU A 55 17.19 16.09 -11.47
C LEU A 55 18.37 16.98 -11.89
N LYS A 56 18.48 17.27 -13.19
CA LYS A 56 19.52 18.15 -13.76
C LYS A 56 19.54 19.56 -13.16
N ASP A 57 18.40 20.05 -12.71
CA ASP A 57 18.25 21.35 -12.05
C ASP A 57 18.68 21.32 -10.56
N GLY A 58 19.09 20.15 -10.04
CA GLY A 58 19.43 19.92 -8.64
C GLY A 58 18.23 19.60 -7.75
N THR A 59 17.01 19.61 -8.29
CA THR A 59 15.81 19.24 -7.53
C THR A 59 15.84 17.75 -7.18
N MET A 60 15.58 17.43 -5.91
CA MET A 60 15.39 16.05 -5.46
C MET A 60 13.91 15.73 -5.36
N VAL A 61 13.50 14.59 -5.93
CA VAL A 61 12.12 14.09 -5.89
C VAL A 61 12.12 12.73 -5.24
N LEU A 62 11.44 12.64 -4.09
CA LEU A 62 11.26 11.42 -3.32
C LEU A 62 9.84 10.89 -3.50
N GLY A 63 9.69 9.60 -3.77
CA GLY A 63 8.37 8.97 -3.84
C GLY A 63 8.43 7.48 -4.16
N GLU A 64 7.27 6.85 -4.24
CA GLU A 64 7.13 5.47 -4.67
C GLU A 64 7.08 5.43 -6.21
N TYR A 65 7.85 4.52 -6.82
CA TYR A 65 7.75 4.27 -8.26
C TYR A 65 6.38 3.66 -8.60
N VAL A 66 5.63 4.32 -9.48
CA VAL A 66 4.31 3.83 -9.94
C VAL A 66 4.44 3.18 -11.30
N MET A 67 4.88 3.94 -12.30
CA MET A 67 4.99 3.48 -13.68
C MET A 67 5.93 4.37 -14.50
N SER A 68 6.30 3.88 -15.68
CA SER A 68 6.96 4.68 -16.71
C SER A 68 6.19 4.53 -18.02
N GLU A 69 6.05 5.63 -18.75
CA GLU A 69 5.38 5.66 -20.05
C GLU A 69 6.10 6.56 -21.04
N MET A 70 5.90 6.25 -22.32
CA MET A 70 6.34 7.11 -23.42
C MET A 70 5.40 8.31 -23.53
N ILE A 71 5.96 9.51 -23.68
CA ILE A 71 5.21 10.73 -23.91
C ILE A 71 4.60 10.65 -25.32
N PRO A 72 3.27 10.72 -25.46
CA PRO A 72 2.63 10.63 -26.77
C PRO A 72 3.14 11.72 -27.72
N GLY A 73 3.50 11.34 -28.96
CA GLY A 73 3.96 12.29 -29.99
C GLY A 73 5.37 12.86 -29.75
N SER A 74 6.16 12.28 -28.85
CA SER A 74 7.52 12.74 -28.55
C SER A 74 8.61 12.16 -29.48
N GLU A 75 8.22 11.32 -30.43
CA GLU A 75 9.11 10.74 -31.43
C GLU A 75 9.63 11.83 -32.38
N SER A 76 10.93 11.82 -32.62
CA SER A 76 11.60 12.79 -33.50
C SER A 76 12.82 12.14 -34.15
N SER A 77 13.38 12.76 -35.19
CA SER A 77 14.65 12.34 -35.79
C SER A 77 15.79 12.25 -34.76
N THR A 78 15.73 13.07 -33.70
CA THR A 78 16.69 13.05 -32.58
C THR A 78 16.33 12.06 -31.48
N HIS A 79 15.05 11.65 -31.38
CA HIS A 79 14.53 10.72 -30.37
C HIS A 79 13.59 9.70 -31.04
N PRO A 80 14.13 8.73 -31.80
CA PRO A 80 13.34 7.78 -32.58
C PRO A 80 12.52 6.81 -31.71
N GLN A 81 12.87 6.66 -30.43
CA GLN A 81 12.09 5.86 -29.46
C GLN A 81 11.19 6.72 -28.55
N GLY A 82 11.01 8.00 -28.90
CA GLY A 82 10.29 8.96 -28.08
C GLY A 82 11.01 9.31 -26.77
N ARG A 83 10.39 10.20 -26.00
CA ARG A 83 10.79 10.57 -24.65
C ARG A 83 9.94 9.81 -23.64
N TRP A 84 10.56 9.41 -22.54
CA TRP A 84 9.90 8.66 -21.47
C TRP A 84 9.75 9.51 -20.23
N ARG A 85 8.64 9.35 -19.52
CA ARG A 85 8.38 9.93 -18.21
C ARG A 85 8.10 8.85 -17.19
N ILE A 86 8.40 9.15 -15.93
CA ILE A 86 8.17 8.29 -14.77
C ILE A 86 7.12 8.97 -13.89
N GLN A 87 6.13 8.22 -13.45
CA GLN A 87 5.17 8.66 -12.45
C GLN A 87 5.63 8.21 -11.07
N LEU A 88 5.72 9.17 -10.17
CA LEU A 88 6.00 8.94 -8.76
C LEU A 88 4.77 9.26 -7.95
N LYS A 89 4.43 8.39 -7.01
CA LYS A 89 3.51 8.75 -5.93
C LYS A 89 4.32 9.48 -4.88
N VAL A 90 4.11 10.79 -4.81
CA VAL A 90 4.79 11.66 -3.85
C VAL A 90 3.91 11.82 -2.61
N GLY A 91 4.54 11.92 -1.44
CA GLY A 91 3.84 12.19 -0.20
C GLY A 91 3.67 13.70 0.03
N ASN A 92 3.34 14.07 1.27
CA ASN A 92 3.39 15.45 1.74
C ASN A 92 2.42 16.36 0.95
N ARG A 93 1.17 15.89 0.77
CA ARG A 93 0.13 16.61 0.03
C ARG A 93 -0.15 18.01 0.60
N ASP A 94 0.07 18.21 1.89
CA ASP A 94 -0.02 19.51 2.54
C ASP A 94 1.05 20.50 2.07
N VAL A 95 2.21 20.02 1.62
CA VAL A 95 3.30 20.85 1.08
C VAL A 95 3.17 21.03 -0.43
N TYR A 96 2.91 19.95 -1.17
CA TYR A 96 2.95 19.97 -2.64
C TYR A 96 1.58 20.11 -3.31
N GLY A 97 0.48 19.86 -2.58
CA GLY A 97 -0.89 19.91 -3.12
C GLY A 97 -1.26 18.75 -4.05
N LEU A 98 -0.38 17.79 -4.26
CA LEU A 98 -0.52 16.70 -5.23
C LEU A 98 0.09 15.39 -4.71
N ASP A 99 -0.55 14.27 -5.03
CA ASP A 99 -0.13 12.92 -4.63
C ASP A 99 0.73 12.22 -5.70
N PHE A 100 0.76 12.76 -6.92
CA PHE A 100 1.49 12.17 -8.04
C PHE A 100 2.26 13.23 -8.83
N ARG A 101 3.53 12.94 -9.13
CA ARG A 101 4.41 13.80 -9.92
C ARG A 101 5.00 13.03 -11.09
N TRP A 102 4.91 13.62 -12.28
CA TRP A 102 5.62 13.13 -13.46
C TRP A 102 7.02 13.75 -13.53
N VAL A 103 8.00 12.92 -13.87
CA VAL A 103 9.40 13.29 -14.06
C VAL A 103 9.88 12.77 -15.40
N ASP A 104 10.43 13.64 -16.24
CA ASP A 104 11.02 13.22 -17.50
C ASP A 104 12.29 12.40 -17.22
N LYS A 105 12.35 11.19 -17.79
CA LYS A 105 13.48 10.27 -17.57
C LYS A 105 14.80 10.86 -18.04
N ALA A 106 14.75 11.72 -19.06
CA ALA A 106 15.91 12.43 -19.57
C ALA A 106 16.51 13.42 -18.57
N ASP A 107 15.74 13.90 -17.59
CA ASP A 107 16.18 14.90 -16.61
C ASP A 107 16.72 14.28 -15.31
N ILE A 108 16.60 12.97 -15.16
CA ILE A 108 17.13 12.24 -14.02
C ILE A 108 18.65 12.09 -14.19
N VAL A 109 19.42 12.63 -13.25
CA VAL A 109 20.88 12.47 -13.20
C VAL A 109 21.33 11.38 -12.23
N GLN A 110 20.53 11.11 -11.20
CA GLN A 110 20.84 10.09 -10.20
C GLN A 110 19.56 9.46 -9.66
N GLU A 111 19.60 8.14 -9.47
CA GLU A 111 18.60 7.33 -8.79
C GLU A 111 19.23 6.74 -7.52
N SER A 112 18.53 6.82 -6.39
CA SER A 112 18.99 6.28 -5.11
C SER A 112 17.84 5.75 -4.27
N TYR A 113 18.13 4.77 -3.41
CA TYR A 113 17.20 4.17 -2.45
C TYR A 113 17.74 4.40 -1.04
N PRO A 114 17.46 5.56 -0.41
CA PRO A 114 18.03 5.90 0.88
C PRO A 114 17.43 5.04 1.99
N VAL A 115 18.29 4.43 2.82
CA VAL A 115 17.87 3.51 3.89
C VAL A 115 17.34 4.23 5.13
N ASP A 116 17.51 5.54 5.22
CA ASP A 116 17.17 6.38 6.36
C ASP A 116 15.90 7.22 6.14
N ILE A 117 15.13 6.90 5.11
CA ILE A 117 13.84 7.51 4.81
C ILE A 117 12.71 6.67 5.39
N GLY A 118 11.78 7.33 6.06
CA GLY A 118 10.54 6.70 6.53
C GLY A 118 9.35 7.07 5.66
N ALA A 119 8.43 6.11 5.53
CA ALA A 119 7.06 6.35 5.09
C ALA A 119 6.15 6.44 6.31
N PHE A 120 5.46 7.57 6.44
CA PHE A 120 4.57 7.84 7.56
C PHE A 120 3.16 8.05 7.05
N GLU A 121 2.22 7.24 7.51
CA GLU A 121 0.81 7.50 7.26
C GLU A 121 0.32 8.56 8.25
N ARG A 122 -0.22 9.66 7.73
CA ARG A 122 -0.86 10.69 8.54
C ARG A 122 -2.36 10.54 8.48
N ARG A 123 -3.03 10.88 9.57
CA ARG A 123 -4.50 10.91 9.67
C ARG A 123 -5.13 11.87 8.66
N GLU A 124 -4.44 12.97 8.40
CA GLU A 124 -4.83 13.95 7.41
C GLU A 124 -3.74 14.04 6.33
N TRP A 125 -4.15 14.28 5.09
CA TRP A 125 -3.26 14.53 3.96
C TRP A 125 -2.38 13.33 3.51
N GLY A 126 -2.72 12.12 3.95
CA GLY A 126 -2.17 10.87 3.43
C GLY A 126 -0.72 10.61 3.85
N ASN A 127 0.07 10.05 2.93
CA ASN A 127 1.44 9.64 3.21
C ASN A 127 2.38 10.84 3.32
N PHE A 128 3.35 10.76 4.23
CA PHE A 128 4.49 11.63 4.34
C PHE A 128 5.77 10.82 4.13
N TYR A 129 6.63 11.30 3.25
CA TYR A 129 7.93 10.70 2.98
C TYR A 129 9.04 11.66 3.38
N GLY A 130 10.03 11.15 4.11
CA GLY A 130 11.21 11.94 4.42
C GLY A 130 12.05 11.38 5.54
N HIS A 131 13.06 12.16 5.90
CA HIS A 131 13.97 11.85 6.99
C HIS A 131 13.38 12.37 8.29
N VAL A 132 13.35 11.52 9.32
CA VAL A 132 13.08 12.02 10.66
C VAL A 132 14.28 12.90 11.02
N LYS A 133 14.08 14.17 11.42
CA LYS A 133 15.17 15.08 11.87
C LYS A 133 15.31 15.22 13.40
N ALA A 134 14.20 15.21 14.13
CA ALA A 134 14.17 15.10 15.58
C ALA A 134 12.84 14.46 16.03
N VAL A 135 12.78 13.97 17.27
CA VAL A 135 11.54 13.47 17.90
C VAL A 135 11.26 14.31 19.14
N PHE A 136 10.03 14.80 19.26
CA PHE A 136 9.56 15.61 20.37
C PHE A 136 8.32 14.97 21.00
N GLU A 137 8.17 15.15 22.31
CA GLU A 137 6.92 14.91 23.03
C GLU A 137 6.46 16.24 23.63
N GLY A 138 5.40 16.82 23.07
CA GLY A 138 5.03 18.21 23.34
C GLY A 138 6.17 19.16 22.98
N ASN A 139 6.74 19.83 23.98
CA ASN A 139 7.87 20.75 23.81
C ASN A 139 9.23 20.11 24.14
N ASP A 140 9.26 18.88 24.64
CA ASP A 140 10.47 18.22 25.10
C ASP A 140 11.14 17.46 23.96
N LEU A 141 12.42 17.76 23.70
CA LEU A 141 13.22 17.05 22.71
C LEU A 141 13.66 15.70 23.29
N LEU A 142 13.11 14.61 22.75
CA LEU A 142 13.48 13.25 23.15
C LEU A 142 14.73 12.75 22.43
N GLY A 143 15.00 13.24 21.21
CA GLY A 143 16.23 12.90 20.50
C GLY A 143 16.44 13.62 19.17
N SER A 144 17.71 13.98 18.88
CA SER A 144 18.16 14.56 17.60
C SER A 144 19.44 13.89 17.10
N GLY A 145 19.47 13.47 15.83
CA GLY A 145 20.60 12.75 15.20
C GLY A 145 20.76 11.26 15.58
N GLY A 146 21.09 10.38 14.60
CA GLY A 146 21.42 8.96 14.82
C GLY A 146 20.32 7.92 14.54
N GLN A 147 20.68 6.63 14.59
CA GLN A 147 19.82 5.46 14.30
C GLN A 147 18.71 5.21 15.34
N ASP A 148 18.88 5.66 16.59
CA ASP A 148 17.93 5.44 17.70
C ASP A 148 16.58 6.18 17.56
N ARG A 149 16.44 7.02 16.52
CA ARG A 149 15.31 7.95 16.41
C ARG A 149 14.03 7.29 15.92
N LEU A 150 14.15 6.21 15.14
CA LEU A 150 12.99 5.41 14.76
C LEU A 150 12.44 4.64 15.95
N ALA A 151 13.31 4.16 16.86
CA ALA A 151 12.89 3.50 18.09
C ALA A 151 12.17 4.48 19.03
N LEU A 152 12.74 5.68 19.25
CA LEU A 152 12.10 6.75 20.02
C LEU A 152 10.77 7.21 19.41
N LEU A 153 10.70 7.31 18.08
CA LEU A 153 9.46 7.65 17.39
C LEU A 153 8.41 6.54 17.61
N GLY A 154 8.81 5.27 17.54
CA GLY A 154 7.95 4.13 17.84
C GLY A 154 7.28 4.23 19.22
N SER A 155 8.06 4.52 20.27
CA SER A 155 7.50 4.66 21.63
C SER A 155 6.51 5.82 21.75
N VAL A 156 6.80 6.96 21.12
CA VAL A 156 5.89 8.12 21.14
C VAL A 156 4.59 7.83 20.38
N LEU A 157 4.69 7.11 19.25
CA LEU A 157 3.54 6.70 18.46
C LEU A 157 2.62 5.74 19.22
N GLU A 158 3.17 4.80 19.99
CA GLU A 158 2.37 3.91 20.85
C GLU A 158 1.56 4.70 21.88
N THR A 159 2.19 5.62 22.61
CA THR A 159 1.51 6.48 23.60
C THR A 159 0.43 7.35 22.93
N THR A 160 0.74 7.94 21.78
CA THR A 160 -0.23 8.79 21.03
C THR A 160 -1.42 7.98 20.53
N THR A 161 -1.19 6.74 20.07
CA THR A 161 -2.24 5.83 19.59
C THR A 161 -3.14 5.38 20.73
N ALA A 162 -2.57 5.08 21.89
CA ALA A 162 -3.32 4.72 23.09
C ALA A 162 -4.22 5.88 23.57
N LEU A 163 -3.69 7.10 23.64
CA LEU A 163 -4.46 8.30 23.98
C LEU A 163 -5.62 8.54 23.01
N GLN A 164 -5.36 8.34 21.71
CA GLN A 164 -6.40 8.50 20.70
C GLN A 164 -7.51 7.45 20.80
N THR A 165 -7.16 6.21 21.13
CA THR A 165 -8.15 5.16 21.38
C THR A 165 -9.05 5.52 22.56
N GLN A 166 -8.49 6.18 23.58
CA GLN A 166 -9.26 6.68 24.73
C GLN A 166 -10.20 7.82 24.32
N ILE A 167 -9.74 8.77 23.51
CA ILE A 167 -10.57 9.86 22.99
C ILE A 167 -11.76 9.31 22.19
N ASP A 168 -11.50 8.38 21.25
CA ASP A 168 -12.53 7.78 20.42
C ASP A 168 -13.59 7.02 21.26
N HIS A 169 -13.17 6.34 22.33
CA HIS A 169 -14.06 5.65 23.26
C HIS A 169 -14.95 6.64 24.02
N LEU A 170 -14.37 7.71 24.56
CA LEU A 170 -15.12 8.75 25.28
C LEU A 170 -16.14 9.44 24.37
N GLU A 171 -15.76 9.78 23.13
CA GLU A 171 -16.65 10.45 22.18
C GLU A 171 -17.83 9.57 21.76
N ARG A 172 -17.58 8.30 21.45
CA ARG A 172 -18.62 7.40 20.92
C ARG A 172 -19.49 6.78 21.99
N ASP A 173 -18.90 6.31 23.08
CA ASP A 173 -19.59 5.47 24.06
C ASP A 173 -20.10 6.28 25.25
N GLU A 174 -19.30 7.19 25.81
CA GLU A 174 -19.73 7.96 26.98
C GLU A 174 -20.57 9.18 26.59
N ILE A 175 -20.07 10.00 25.68
CA ILE A 175 -20.73 11.24 25.25
C ILE A 175 -21.86 10.94 24.26
N GLY A 176 -21.68 9.96 23.37
CA GLY A 176 -22.72 9.55 22.41
C GLY A 176 -24.03 9.11 23.08
N VAL A 177 -23.94 8.54 24.29
CA VAL A 177 -25.10 8.13 25.10
C VAL A 177 -25.89 9.34 25.64
N LEU A 178 -25.32 10.55 25.67
CA LEU A 178 -26.02 11.77 26.09
C LEU A 178 -26.81 12.45 24.97
N ASN A 179 -26.71 11.95 23.73
CA ASN A 179 -27.25 12.59 22.54
C ASN A 179 -28.57 11.95 22.03
N TYR A 180 -29.37 11.38 22.94
CA TYR A 180 -30.73 10.89 22.66
C TYR A 180 -31.81 11.96 22.85
#